data_AF-A0A7J5D7Q0-F1
#
_entry.id   AF-A0A7J5D7Q0-F1
#
_cell.length_a   1.000
_cell.length_b   1.000
_cell.length_c   1.000
_cell.angle_alpha   90.00
_cell.angle_beta   90.00
_cell.angle_gamma   90.00
#
_symmetry.space_group_name_H-M   'P 1'
#
loop_
_entity.id
_entity.type
_entity.pdbx_description
1 polymer ?
#
loop_
_entity_poly.entity_id
_entity_poly.type
_entity_poly.pdbx_seq_one_letter_code
_entity_poly.pdbx_strand_id
1 'polypeptide(L)'
;MAVADELGYLREHPVTPEFLLLWSAGVAWVPESAEDPAYLRDPEVVRRMCRMGADLQLAKLLDALVTAGVAAGVDAGEGGRLAAEVVRIACDLVGDAGRSTPEGVFRTWRVANLPDVLRPDAGAPEYGKAGYRAYDAELERLLAPG
;
A
#
# COMPACT_ATOMS: atom_id res chain seq x y z
N MET A 1 -24.76 0.52 6.28
CA MET A 1 -24.56 -0.72 5.49
C MET A 1 -25.73 -1.02 4.55
N ALA A 2 -27.00 -0.85 4.94
CA ALA A 2 -28.16 -1.14 4.08
C ALA A 2 -28.10 -0.52 2.67
N VAL A 3 -27.71 0.75 2.55
CA VAL A 3 -27.55 1.42 1.25
C VAL A 3 -26.47 0.77 0.37
N ALA A 4 -25.37 0.30 0.96
CA ALA A 4 -24.31 -0.38 0.20
C ALA A 4 -24.79 -1.75 -0.30
N ASP A 5 -25.54 -2.50 0.51
CA ASP A 5 -26.13 -3.79 0.11
C ASP A 5 -27.23 -3.64 -0.96
N GLU A 6 -28.04 -2.58 -0.86
CA GLU A 6 -29.07 -2.23 -1.85
C GLU A 6 -28.45 -1.90 -3.22
N LEU A 7 -27.36 -1.12 -3.21
CA LEU A 7 -26.55 -0.82 -4.39
C LEU A 7 -25.71 -2.02 -4.87
N GLY A 8 -25.77 -3.14 -4.15
CA GLY A 8 -25.08 -4.38 -4.52
C GLY A 8 -23.57 -4.31 -4.34
N TYR A 9 -23.06 -3.47 -3.42
CA TYR A 9 -21.63 -3.27 -3.19
C TYR A 9 -20.86 -4.57 -2.92
N LEU A 10 -21.50 -5.54 -2.25
CA LEU A 10 -20.94 -6.87 -1.96
C LEU A 10 -21.40 -7.98 -2.92
N ARG A 11 -22.22 -7.67 -3.93
CA ARG A 11 -22.62 -8.67 -4.93
C ARG A 11 -21.44 -8.98 -5.85
N GLU A 12 -21.39 -10.20 -6.36
CA GLU A 12 -20.47 -10.54 -7.44
C GLU A 12 -20.82 -9.73 -8.68
N HIS A 13 -19.85 -8.95 -9.18
CA HIS A 13 -19.96 -8.22 -10.43
C HIS A 13 -18.97 -8.81 -11.44
N PRO A 14 -19.36 -8.95 -12.71
CA PRO A 14 -18.42 -9.32 -13.75
C PRO A 14 -17.33 -8.26 -13.85
N VAL A 15 -16.07 -8.67 -13.64
CA VAL A 15 -14.91 -7.81 -13.80
C VAL A 15 -14.59 -7.70 -15.29
N THR A 16 -15.21 -6.74 -15.98
CA THR A 16 -14.94 -6.46 -17.39
C THR A 16 -13.72 -5.55 -17.56
N PRO A 17 -13.11 -5.48 -18.76
CA PRO A 17 -12.10 -4.48 -19.09
C PRO A 17 -12.51 -3.04 -18.75
N GLU A 18 -13.76 -2.69 -19.04
CA GLU A 18 -14.31 -1.36 -18.81
C GLU A 18 -14.49 -1.07 -17.31
N PHE A 19 -14.85 -2.11 -16.53
CA PHE A 19 -14.84 -2.05 -15.08
C PHE A 19 -13.42 -1.82 -14.56
N LEU A 20 -12.43 -2.56 -15.07
CA LEU A 20 -11.03 -2.37 -14.70
C LEU A 20 -10.53 -0.96 -15.05
N LEU A 21 -10.83 -0.43 -16.24
CA LEU A 21 -10.49 0.94 -16.63
C LEU A 21 -10.95 1.96 -15.59
N LEU A 22 -12.21 1.85 -15.15
CA LEU A 22 -12.79 2.77 -14.18
C LEU A 22 -12.02 2.76 -12.84
N TRP A 23 -11.54 1.59 -12.42
CA TRP A 23 -10.85 1.41 -11.13
C TRP A 23 -9.33 1.57 -11.19
N SER A 24 -8.71 1.53 -12.38
CA SER A 24 -7.25 1.47 -12.52
C SER A 24 -6.64 2.35 -13.62
N ALA A 25 -7.35 2.62 -14.72
CA ALA A 25 -6.81 3.37 -15.85
C ALA A 25 -6.91 4.90 -15.66
N GLY A 26 -7.60 5.37 -14.62
CA GLY A 26 -7.49 6.78 -14.21
C GLY A 26 -6.10 7.16 -13.65
N VAL A 27 -5.33 6.18 -13.17
CA VAL A 27 -4.03 6.43 -12.50
C VAL A 27 -2.83 6.08 -13.39
N ALA A 28 -2.95 5.05 -14.23
CA ALA A 28 -1.88 4.60 -15.14
C ALA A 28 -2.11 5.04 -16.61
N TRP A 29 -2.92 6.07 -16.85
CA TRP A 29 -3.35 6.48 -18.19
C TRP A 29 -2.17 6.60 -19.17
N VAL A 30 -2.12 5.69 -20.15
CA VAL A 30 -1.26 5.80 -21.33
C VAL A 30 -2.20 6.13 -22.50
N PRO A 31 -2.04 7.29 -23.17
CA PRO A 31 -2.95 7.71 -24.23
C PRO A 31 -3.10 6.66 -25.33
N GLU A 32 -2.01 5.98 -25.69
CA GLU A 32 -1.97 4.96 -26.75
C GLU A 32 -2.72 3.67 -26.35
N SER A 33 -2.90 3.38 -25.06
CA SER A 33 -3.67 2.23 -24.58
C SER A 33 -5.15 2.57 -24.32
N ALA A 34 -5.53 3.85 -24.36
CA ALA A 34 -6.93 4.28 -24.22
C ALA A 34 -7.73 4.09 -25.53
N GLU A 35 -7.04 3.92 -26.66
CA GLU A 35 -7.67 3.73 -27.98
C GLU A 35 -8.22 2.31 -28.20
N ASP A 36 -7.66 1.30 -27.52
CA ASP A 36 -8.22 -0.06 -27.52
C ASP A 36 -8.17 -0.70 -26.12
N PRO A 37 -9.27 -0.67 -25.35
CA PRO A 37 -9.31 -1.26 -24.02
C PRO A 37 -9.29 -2.80 -24.02
N ALA A 38 -9.25 -3.46 -25.18
CA ALA A 38 -9.15 -4.91 -25.27
C ALA A 38 -7.88 -5.46 -24.63
N TYR A 39 -6.79 -4.68 -24.51
CA TYR A 39 -5.57 -5.12 -23.80
C TYR A 39 -5.82 -5.47 -22.33
N LEU A 40 -6.84 -4.92 -21.69
CA LEU A 40 -7.22 -5.26 -20.31
C LEU A 40 -7.94 -6.61 -20.21
N ARG A 41 -8.29 -7.25 -21.33
CA ARG A 41 -8.70 -8.66 -21.36
C ARG A 41 -7.50 -9.58 -21.21
N ASP A 42 -6.28 -9.09 -21.41
CA ASP A 42 -5.06 -9.88 -21.21
C ASP A 42 -4.89 -10.19 -19.71
N PRO A 43 -4.94 -11.47 -19.29
CA PRO A 43 -4.76 -11.85 -17.91
C PRO A 43 -3.41 -11.41 -17.31
N GLU A 44 -2.36 -11.22 -18.11
CA GLU A 44 -1.06 -10.73 -17.62
C GLU A 44 -1.11 -9.24 -17.24
N VAL A 45 -1.83 -8.44 -18.02
CA VAL A 45 -2.06 -7.02 -17.74
C VAL A 45 -2.84 -6.86 -16.45
N VAL A 46 -3.95 -7.58 -16.30
CA VAL A 46 -4.76 -7.56 -15.07
C VAL A 46 -3.94 -8.01 -13.86
N ARG A 47 -3.17 -9.10 -13.99
CA ARG A 47 -2.26 -9.56 -12.93
C ARG A 47 -1.25 -8.49 -12.54
N ARG A 48 -0.64 -7.79 -13.51
CA ARG A 48 0.29 -6.68 -13.24
C ARG A 48 -0.37 -5.53 -12.49
N MET A 49 -1.60 -5.19 -12.85
CA MET A 49 -2.34 -4.10 -12.20
C MET A 49 -2.75 -4.46 -10.78
N CYS A 50 -3.23 -5.69 -10.56
CA CYS A 50 -3.50 -6.20 -9.21
C CYS A 50 -2.24 -6.20 -8.35
N ARG A 51 -1.07 -6.55 -8.90
CA ARG A 51 0.24 -6.45 -8.20
C ARG A 51 0.54 -5.03 -7.76
N MET A 52 0.50 -4.08 -8.69
CA MET A 52 0.76 -2.67 -8.38
C MET A 52 -0.24 -2.13 -7.35
N GLY A 53 -1.51 -2.52 -7.45
CA GLY A 53 -2.53 -2.19 -6.45
C GLY A 53 -2.21 -2.76 -5.08
N ALA A 54 -1.81 -4.04 -5.00
CA ALA A 54 -1.41 -4.68 -3.75
C ALA A 54 -0.20 -3.98 -3.11
N ASP A 55 0.84 -3.69 -3.89
CA ASP A 55 2.04 -2.97 -3.41
C ASP A 55 1.68 -1.61 -2.81
N LEU A 56 0.82 -0.84 -3.49
CA LEU A 56 0.34 0.46 -3.01
C LEU A 56 -0.50 0.34 -1.74
N GLN A 57 -1.38 -0.65 -1.64
CA GLN A 57 -2.22 -0.86 -0.45
C GLN A 57 -1.39 -1.32 0.74
N LEU A 58 -0.39 -2.18 0.52
CA LEU A 58 0.53 -2.63 1.58
C LEU A 58 1.39 -1.48 2.11
N ALA A 59 1.88 -0.59 1.23
CA ALA A 59 2.61 0.60 1.66
C ALA A 59 1.73 1.57 2.49
N LYS A 60 0.46 1.75 2.10
CA LYS A 60 -0.53 2.53 2.86
C LYS A 60 -0.88 1.90 4.20
N LEU A 61 -1.01 0.57 4.23
CA LEU A 61 -1.23 -0.18 5.47
C LEU A 61 -0.07 0.06 6.44
N LEU A 62 1.17 -0.07 5.97
CA LEU A 62 2.34 0.21 6.79
C LEU A 62 2.35 1.66 7.31
N ASP A 63 2.03 2.63 6.45
CA ASP A 63 1.95 4.03 6.87
C ASP A 63 0.90 4.27 7.95
N ALA A 64 -0.29 3.67 7.82
CA ALA A 64 -1.34 3.77 8.82
C ALA A 64 -0.92 3.17 10.17
N LEU A 65 -0.20 2.03 10.16
CA LEU A 65 0.32 1.40 11.37
C LEU A 65 1.37 2.27 12.06
N VAL A 66 2.32 2.82 11.30
CA VAL A 66 3.34 3.74 11.83
C VAL A 66 2.69 5.01 12.38
N THR A 67 1.77 5.61 11.64
CA THR A 67 1.03 6.80 12.07
C THR A 67 0.30 6.55 13.38
N ALA A 68 -0.40 5.43 13.49
CA ALA A 68 -1.13 5.05 14.70
C ALA A 68 -0.17 4.84 15.89
N GLY A 69 0.94 4.13 15.68
CA GLY A 69 1.95 3.90 16.70
C GLY A 69 2.57 5.21 17.21
N VAL A 70 2.93 6.11 16.30
CA VAL A 70 3.47 7.44 16.63
C VAL A 70 2.44 8.29 17.37
N ALA A 71 1.19 8.32 16.91
CA ALA A 71 0.12 9.10 17.55
C ALA A 71 -0.22 8.58 18.95
N ALA A 72 -0.16 7.27 19.15
CA ALA A 72 -0.40 6.62 20.45
C ALA A 72 0.83 6.64 21.38
N GLY A 73 1.99 7.11 20.91
CA GLY A 73 3.23 7.10 21.70
C GLY A 73 3.78 5.70 21.98
N VAL A 74 3.46 4.72 21.13
CA VAL A 74 3.96 3.34 21.25
C VAL A 74 5.45 3.33 20.90
N ASP A 75 6.24 2.67 21.75
CA ASP A 75 7.67 2.47 21.53
C ASP A 75 7.93 1.85 20.14
N ALA A 76 8.91 2.37 19.42
CA ALA A 76 9.18 1.93 18.06
C ALA A 76 9.60 0.46 17.99
N GLY A 77 10.29 -0.09 19.01
CA GLY A 77 10.67 -1.50 19.07
C GLY A 77 9.47 -2.43 19.29
N GLU A 78 8.49 -2.01 20.08
CA GLU A 78 7.23 -2.73 20.24
C GLU A 78 6.34 -2.61 18.99
N GLY A 79 6.01 -1.38 18.59
CA GLY A 79 5.12 -1.13 17.47
C GLY A 79 5.71 -1.56 16.13
N GLY A 80 7.04 -1.44 15.94
CA GLY A 80 7.75 -1.90 14.75
C GLY A 80 7.66 -3.41 14.57
N ARG A 81 7.75 -4.19 15.67
CA ARG A 81 7.55 -5.66 15.62
C ARG A 81 6.14 -6.03 15.21
N LEU A 82 5.13 -5.38 15.79
CA LEU A 82 3.72 -5.61 15.44
C LEU A 82 3.44 -5.22 13.99
N ALA A 83 3.92 -4.06 13.54
CA ALA A 83 3.76 -3.61 12.17
C ALA A 83 4.45 -4.57 11.18
N ALA A 84 5.67 -5.02 11.50
CA ALA A 84 6.40 -5.98 10.68
C ALA A 84 5.67 -7.33 10.59
N GLU A 85 5.07 -7.82 11.68
CA GLU A 85 4.25 -9.02 11.67
C GLU A 85 3.01 -8.87 10.78
N VAL A 86 2.27 -7.76 10.92
CA VAL A 86 1.10 -7.46 10.07
C VAL A 86 1.49 -7.40 8.60
N VAL A 87 2.61 -6.75 8.26
CA VAL A 87 3.09 -6.67 6.87
C VAL A 87 3.45 -8.06 6.33
N ARG A 88 4.10 -8.92 7.12
CA ARG A 88 4.42 -10.30 6.69
C ARG A 88 3.14 -11.09 6.40
N ILE A 89 2.17 -11.06 7.31
CA ILE A 89 0.87 -11.72 7.12
C ILE A 89 0.16 -11.17 5.88
N ALA A 90 0.17 -9.86 5.68
CA ALA A 90 -0.47 -9.24 4.52
C ALA A 90 0.21 -9.63 3.19
N CYS A 91 1.55 -9.72 3.17
CA CYS A 91 2.29 -10.26 2.03
C CYS A 91 1.91 -11.72 1.73
N ASP A 92 1.83 -12.57 2.77
CA ASP A 92 1.44 -13.97 2.62
C ASP A 92 0.01 -14.11 2.07
N LEU A 93 -0.92 -13.24 2.50
CA LEU A 93 -2.31 -13.23 2.02
C LEU A 93 -2.44 -12.81 0.55
N VAL A 94 -1.58 -11.90 0.08
CA VAL A 94 -1.55 -11.51 -1.34
C VAL A 94 -1.02 -12.66 -2.21
N GLY A 95 -0.17 -13.52 -1.63
CA GLY A 95 0.34 -14.74 -2.25
C GLY A 95 1.16 -14.50 -3.52
N ASP A 96 1.28 -15.54 -4.36
CA ASP A 96 2.05 -15.52 -5.62
C ASP A 96 1.53 -14.51 -6.65
N ALA A 97 0.30 -14.03 -6.45
CA ALA A 97 -0.25 -12.97 -7.26
C ALA A 97 0.54 -11.67 -7.09
N GLY A 98 1.14 -11.38 -5.92
CA GLY A 98 1.75 -10.09 -5.61
C GLY A 98 3.24 -9.93 -5.90
N ARG A 99 4.08 -10.97 -5.73
CA ARG A 99 5.55 -10.81 -5.54
C ARG A 99 5.94 -9.77 -4.48
N SER A 100 4.99 -9.27 -3.69
CA SER A 100 5.20 -8.26 -2.67
C SER A 100 5.97 -8.90 -1.51
N THR A 101 7.20 -8.46 -1.29
CA THR A 101 7.99 -8.89 -0.14
C THR A 101 7.84 -7.88 0.99
N PRO A 102 7.95 -8.29 2.26
CA PRO A 102 7.95 -7.34 3.37
C PRO A 102 9.04 -6.25 3.23
N GLU A 103 10.21 -6.63 2.70
CA GLU A 103 11.29 -5.71 2.33
C GLU A 103 10.86 -4.70 1.26
N GLY A 104 10.18 -5.16 0.22
CA GLY A 104 9.67 -4.31 -0.87
C GLY A 104 8.59 -3.33 -0.39
N VAL A 105 7.69 -3.78 0.48
CA VAL A 105 6.68 -2.92 1.11
C VAL A 105 7.35 -1.83 1.94
N PHE A 106 8.33 -2.20 2.77
CA PHE A 106 9.09 -1.26 3.57
C PHE A 106 9.81 -0.21 2.73
N ARG A 107 10.54 -0.64 1.69
CA ARG A 107 11.24 0.28 0.77
C ARG A 107 10.28 1.21 0.05
N THR A 108 9.13 0.70 -0.39
CA THR A 108 8.09 1.49 -1.05
C THR A 108 7.51 2.54 -0.09
N TRP A 109 7.17 2.13 1.14
CA TRP A 109 6.70 3.04 2.18
C TRP A 109 7.72 4.15 2.48
N ARG A 110 8.99 3.76 2.64
CA ARG A 110 10.09 4.68 2.95
C ARG A 110 10.22 5.77 1.89
N VAL A 111 10.19 5.40 0.61
CA VAL A 111 10.32 6.35 -0.50
C VAL A 111 9.04 7.19 -0.69
N ALA A 112 7.86 6.58 -0.52
CA ALA A 112 6.59 7.25 -0.79
C ALA A 112 6.14 8.21 0.32
N ASN A 113 6.42 7.92 1.60
CA ASN A 113 5.81 8.65 2.72
C ASN A 113 6.80 9.49 3.53
N LEU A 114 8.04 9.00 3.74
CA LEU A 114 8.98 9.73 4.61
C LEU A 114 9.37 11.11 4.11
N PRO A 115 9.56 11.37 2.79
CA PRO A 115 9.87 12.72 2.32
C PRO A 115 8.80 13.76 2.71
N ASP A 116 7.52 13.38 2.68
CA ASP A 116 6.42 14.30 2.99
C ASP A 116 6.35 14.66 4.47
N VAL A 117 6.80 13.76 5.36
CA VAL A 117 6.79 13.94 6.81
C VAL A 117 8.10 14.54 7.34
N LEU A 118 9.24 14.08 6.82
CA LEU A 118 10.56 14.35 7.40
C LEU A 118 11.28 15.56 6.78
N ARG A 119 10.79 16.11 5.67
CA ARG A 119 11.38 17.33 5.09
C ARG A 119 11.34 18.49 6.09
N PRO A 120 12.33 19.40 6.08
CA PRO A 120 12.45 20.45 7.09
C PRO A 120 11.19 21.35 7.19
N ASP A 121 10.57 21.64 6.05
CA ASP A 121 9.38 22.48 5.89
C ASP A 121 8.05 21.72 6.09
N ALA A 122 8.08 20.42 6.36
CA ALA A 122 6.86 19.66 6.66
C ALA A 122 6.22 20.16 7.95
N GLY A 123 4.90 20.36 7.90
CA GLY A 123 4.08 20.76 9.04
C GLY A 123 3.90 19.69 10.11
N ALA A 124 4.53 18.52 9.96
CA ALA A 124 4.54 17.50 11.00
C ALA A 124 5.28 18.02 12.24
N PRO A 125 4.71 17.85 13.46
CA PRO A 125 5.38 18.26 14.69
C PRO A 125 6.65 17.45 14.93
N GLU A 126 7.61 18.00 15.68
CA GLU A 126 8.93 17.36 15.88
C GLU A 126 8.84 15.99 16.56
N TYR A 127 7.88 15.78 17.47
CA TYR A 127 7.64 14.45 18.06
C TYR A 127 7.19 13.44 17.00
N GLY A 128 6.40 13.88 16.01
CA GLY A 128 5.97 13.07 14.88
C GLY A 128 7.16 12.70 13.99
N LYS A 129 7.98 13.68 13.61
CA LYS A 129 9.21 13.43 12.84
C LYS A 129 10.17 12.49 13.56
N ALA A 130 10.34 12.64 14.87
CA ALA A 130 11.15 11.75 15.70
C ALA A 130 10.59 10.32 15.72
N GLY A 131 9.26 10.18 15.90
CA GLY A 131 8.57 8.90 15.86
C GLY A 131 8.75 8.18 14.53
N TYR A 132 8.52 8.85 13.40
CA TYR A 132 8.72 8.27 12.07
C TYR A 132 10.16 7.82 11.83
N ARG A 133 11.17 8.58 12.29
CA ARG A 133 12.58 8.16 12.21
C ARG A 133 12.87 6.91 13.04
N ALA A 134 12.28 6.81 14.23
CA ALA A 134 12.45 5.64 15.09
C ALA A 134 11.82 4.38 14.48
N TYR A 135 10.60 4.50 13.93
CA TYR A 135 9.96 3.40 13.21
C TYR A 135 10.71 3.02 11.93
N ASP A 136 11.24 4.00 11.18
CA ASP A 136 12.05 3.73 9.99
C ASP A 136 13.29 2.88 10.32
N ALA A 137 14.04 3.25 11.35
CA ALA A 137 15.22 2.51 11.79
C ALA A 137 14.88 1.09 12.28
N GLU A 138 13.79 0.94 13.03
CA GLU A 138 13.39 -0.38 13.54
C GLU A 138 12.83 -1.29 12.44
N LEU A 139 12.02 -0.75 11.52
CA LEU A 139 11.48 -1.51 10.40
C LEU A 139 12.58 -1.93 9.42
N GLU A 140 13.63 -1.11 9.23
CA GLU A 140 14.81 -1.51 8.46
C GLU A 140 15.45 -2.77 9.03
N ARG A 141 15.66 -2.78 10.35
CA ARG A 141 16.21 -3.93 11.06
C ARG A 141 15.34 -5.19 10.93
N LEU A 142 14.02 -5.04 10.90
CA LEU A 142 13.06 -6.14 10.93
C LEU A 142 12.66 -6.70 9.55
N LEU A 143 12.61 -5.84 8.53
CA LEU A 143 12.05 -6.14 7.21
C LEU A 143 13.07 -6.07 6.09
N ALA A 144 14.19 -5.38 6.29
CA ALA A 144 15.27 -5.27 5.31
C ALA A 144 16.67 -5.46 5.96
N PRO A 145 16.89 -6.55 6.73
CA PRO A 145 18.21 -6.81 7.29
C PRO A 145 19.18 -7.08 6.13
N GLY A 146 20.20 -6.23 6.00
CA GLY A 146 21.29 -6.41 5.04
C GLY A 146 22.12 -7.67 5.31
#